data_AF-A0A842W2I3-F1
#
_entry.id   AF-A0A842W2I3-F1
#
_cell.length_a   1.000
_cell.length_b   1.000
_cell.length_c   1.000
_cell.angle_alpha   90.00
_cell.angle_beta   90.00
_cell.angle_gamma   90.00
#
_symmetry.space_group_name_H-M   'P 1'
#
loop_
_entity.id
_entity.type
_entity.pdbx_description
1 polymer ?
#
loop_
_entity_poly.entity_id
_entity_poly.type
_entity_poly.pdbx_seq_one_letter_code
_entity_poly.pdbx_strand_id
1 'polypeptide(L)'
;MLISGEDLAHFCEIILDLMCAITTNKEPVYIYGGNTSEMLRTALKARAEPFFDMKKKEFNLMADFIGGIYIENPEESDFILQYKPFPKSLVTLKGANHELKYELSGQNIKKIRLYDIERMVIMCCNHCLRYMKDIFHPKRYKIIDLMFSGYYKKKYPEKFE
;
A
#
# COMPACT_ATOMS: atom_id res chain seq x y z
N MET A 1 -0.18 9.80 -12.89
CA MET A 1 0.66 8.86 -12.13
C MET A 1 0.85 7.57 -12.94
N LEU A 2 2.06 7.27 -13.40
CA LEU A 2 2.33 6.00 -14.11
C LEU A 2 2.80 4.96 -13.10
N ILE A 3 1.97 3.95 -12.87
CA ILE A 3 2.30 2.74 -12.12
C ILE A 3 3.42 2.01 -12.90
N SER A 4 4.37 1.38 -12.21
CA SER A 4 5.36 0.54 -12.92
C SER A 4 4.64 -0.61 -13.64
N GLY A 5 5.08 -0.96 -14.86
CA GLY A 5 4.49 -2.09 -15.57
C GLY A 5 4.55 -3.39 -14.77
N GLU A 6 5.61 -3.53 -13.96
CA GLU A 6 5.80 -4.61 -13.00
C GLU A 6 4.70 -4.64 -11.93
N ASP A 7 4.42 -3.52 -11.25
CA ASP A 7 3.35 -3.45 -10.24
C ASP A 7 2.00 -3.81 -10.88
N LEU A 8 1.71 -3.31 -12.08
CA LEU A 8 0.46 -3.60 -12.77
C LEU A 8 0.32 -5.10 -13.10
N ALA A 9 1.38 -5.72 -13.62
CA ALA A 9 1.39 -7.15 -13.92
C ALA A 9 1.14 -7.98 -12.65
N HIS A 10 1.80 -7.61 -11.55
CA HIS A 10 1.62 -8.27 -10.25
C HIS A 10 0.22 -8.08 -9.68
N PHE A 11 -0.39 -6.92 -9.85
CA PHE A 11 -1.77 -6.71 -9.44
C PHE A 11 -2.76 -7.59 -10.22
N CYS A 12 -2.56 -7.70 -11.53
CA CYS A 12 -3.35 -8.60 -12.37
C CYS A 12 -3.18 -10.06 -11.95
N GLU A 13 -1.96 -10.49 -11.63
CA GLU A 13 -1.66 -11.83 -11.12
C GLU A 13 -2.45 -12.12 -9.83
N ILE A 14 -2.43 -11.20 -8.86
CA ILE A 14 -3.17 -11.32 -7.59
C ILE A 14 -4.67 -11.43 -7.85
N ILE A 15 -5.22 -10.64 -8.77
CA ILE A 15 -6.64 -10.71 -9.13
C ILE A 15 -6.98 -12.07 -9.74
N LEU A 16 -6.16 -12.54 -10.69
CA LEU A 16 -6.38 -13.83 -11.37
C LEU A 16 -6.31 -14.99 -10.38
N ASP A 17 -5.35 -14.97 -9.47
CA ASP A 17 -5.20 -15.99 -8.43
C ASP A 17 -6.38 -15.99 -7.47
N LEU A 18 -6.87 -14.81 -7.07
CA LEU A 18 -8.08 -14.69 -6.25
C LEU A 18 -9.32 -15.22 -6.98
N MET A 19 -9.49 -14.88 -8.26
CA MET A 19 -10.58 -15.40 -9.09
C MET A 19 -10.51 -16.93 -9.20
N CYS A 20 -9.32 -17.49 -9.42
CA CYS A 20 -9.09 -18.93 -9.49
C CYS A 20 -9.41 -19.63 -8.16
N ALA A 21 -8.97 -19.08 -7.03
CA ALA A 21 -9.26 -19.63 -5.71
C ALA A 21 -10.77 -19.64 -5.40
N ILE A 22 -11.47 -18.57 -5.79
CA ILE A 22 -12.93 -18.46 -5.64
C ILE A 22 -13.65 -19.49 -6.52
N THR A 23 -13.29 -19.62 -7.79
CA THR A 23 -13.99 -20.50 -8.75
C THR A 23 -13.70 -21.98 -8.51
N THR A 24 -12.49 -22.32 -8.04
CA THR A 24 -12.09 -23.72 -7.78
C THR A 24 -12.38 -24.17 -6.35
N ASN A 25 -12.82 -23.26 -5.48
CA ASN A 25 -12.98 -23.47 -4.04
C ASN A 25 -11.74 -24.12 -3.38
N LYS A 26 -10.55 -23.86 -3.93
CA LYS A 26 -9.28 -24.31 -3.37
C LYS A 26 -8.83 -23.35 -2.28
N GLU A 27 -8.51 -23.92 -1.12
CA GLU A 27 -7.83 -23.16 -0.07
C GLU A 27 -6.36 -22.89 -0.49
N PRO A 28 -5.82 -21.71 -0.21
CA PRO A 28 -4.44 -21.37 -0.53
C PRO A 28 -3.47 -22.24 0.26
N VAL A 29 -2.32 -22.57 -0.36
CA VAL A 29 -1.27 -23.40 0.23
C VAL A 29 -0.72 -22.79 1.54
N TYR A 30 -0.73 -21.45 1.64
CA TYR A 30 -0.33 -20.72 2.84
C TYR A 30 -1.40 -19.70 3.23
N ILE A 31 -2.08 -19.99 4.33
CA ILE A 31 -3.10 -19.13 4.94
C ILE A 31 -2.41 -18.07 5.80
N TYR A 32 -3.02 -16.89 5.89
CA TYR A 32 -2.62 -15.83 6.82
C TYR A 32 -2.53 -16.34 8.26
N GLY A 33 -1.31 -16.41 8.80
CA GLY A 33 -1.03 -16.86 10.17
C GLY A 33 -0.89 -15.74 11.20
N GLY A 34 -1.22 -14.49 10.85
CA GLY A 34 -1.10 -13.32 11.73
C GLY A 34 0.31 -12.71 11.81
N ASN A 35 1.36 -13.45 11.46
CA ASN A 35 2.73 -12.94 11.50
C ASN A 35 3.11 -12.25 10.18
N THR A 36 3.52 -10.98 10.27
CA THR A 36 4.13 -10.22 9.16
C THR A 36 5.45 -10.86 8.75
N SER A 37 5.61 -11.21 7.46
CA SER A 37 6.88 -11.73 6.96
C SER A 37 8.00 -10.71 7.06
N GLU A 38 9.25 -11.19 7.00
CA GLU A 38 10.42 -10.32 6.94
C GLU A 38 10.41 -9.42 5.70
N MET A 39 9.91 -9.93 4.56
CA MET A 39 9.75 -9.15 3.32
C MET A 39 8.85 -7.94 3.57
N LEU A 40 7.65 -8.16 4.11
CA LEU A 40 6.72 -7.07 4.32
C LEU A 40 7.20 -6.11 5.39
N ARG A 41 7.79 -6.62 6.48
CA ARG A 41 8.37 -5.78 7.55
C ARG A 41 9.44 -4.84 7.00
N THR A 42 10.34 -5.36 6.19
CA THR A 42 11.40 -4.56 5.54
C THR A 42 10.81 -3.52 4.60
N ALA A 43 9.80 -3.92 3.81
CA ALA A 43 9.14 -3.02 2.88
C ALA A 43 8.40 -1.87 3.57
N LEU A 44 7.68 -2.15 4.67
CA LEU A 44 6.96 -1.15 5.47
C LEU A 44 7.94 -0.20 6.16
N LYS A 45 9.02 -0.71 6.76
CA LYS A 45 10.06 0.12 7.40
C LYS A 45 10.68 1.12 6.42
N ALA A 46 11.03 0.67 5.22
CA ALA A 46 11.61 1.54 4.19
C ALA A 46 10.65 2.65 3.70
N ARG A 47 9.35 2.46 3.91
CA ARG A 47 8.27 3.35 3.43
C ARG A 47 7.66 4.20 4.52
N ALA A 48 8.06 4.04 5.78
CA ALA A 48 7.40 4.64 6.92
C ALA A 48 7.58 6.16 6.98
N GLU A 49 8.83 6.61 6.89
CA GLU A 49 9.23 8.00 7.10
C GLU A 49 8.37 9.04 6.35
N PRO A 50 8.07 8.89 5.04
CA PRO A 50 7.24 9.86 4.32
C PRO A 50 5.84 10.07 4.91
N PHE A 51 5.23 9.04 5.51
CA PHE A 51 3.89 9.15 6.08
C PHE A 51 3.90 9.94 7.40
N PHE A 52 4.97 9.86 8.19
CA PHE A 52 5.06 10.58 9.46
C PHE A 52 5.33 12.08 9.27
N ASP A 53 5.77 12.50 8.09
CA ASP A 53 5.94 13.91 7.74
C ASP A 53 4.66 14.52 7.13
N MET A 54 3.60 13.74 6.93
CA MET A 54 2.34 14.21 6.39
C MET A 54 1.51 14.99 7.42
N LYS A 55 0.86 16.04 6.95
CA LYS A 55 -0.14 16.81 7.71
C LYS A 55 -1.52 16.19 7.58
N LYS A 56 -2.39 16.46 8.56
CA LYS A 56 -3.81 16.04 8.56
C LYS A 56 -4.53 16.30 7.22
N LYS A 57 -4.36 17.48 6.62
CA LYS A 57 -4.98 17.82 5.32
C LYS A 57 -4.54 16.89 4.20
N GLU A 58 -3.27 16.51 4.19
CA GLU A 58 -2.68 15.64 3.18
C GLU A 58 -3.17 14.20 3.35
N PHE A 59 -3.37 13.74 4.58
CA PHE A 59 -4.00 12.44 4.87
C PHE A 59 -5.45 12.36 4.39
N ASN A 60 -6.23 13.43 4.55
CA ASN A 60 -7.60 13.46 4.01
C ASN A 60 -7.59 13.36 2.47
N LEU A 61 -6.74 14.14 1.81
CA LEU A 61 -6.58 14.06 0.35
C LEU A 61 -6.08 12.69 -0.11
N MET A 62 -5.23 12.03 0.68
CA MET A 62 -4.76 10.67 0.41
C MET A 62 -5.89 9.65 0.54
N ALA A 63 -6.73 9.77 1.58
CA ALA A 63 -7.88 8.91 1.78
C ALA A 63 -8.86 9.02 0.61
N ASP A 64 -9.19 10.24 0.18
CA ASP A 64 -10.04 10.47 -0.98
C ASP A 64 -9.45 9.83 -2.24
N PHE A 65 -8.14 9.98 -2.46
CA PHE A 65 -7.44 9.42 -3.61
C PHE A 65 -7.49 7.89 -3.67
N ILE A 66 -7.29 7.21 -2.54
CA ILE A 66 -7.34 5.74 -2.48
C ILE A 66 -8.77 5.18 -2.35
N GLY A 67 -9.80 6.05 -2.38
CA GLY A 67 -11.20 5.66 -2.13
C GLY A 67 -11.42 5.09 -0.73
N GLY A 68 -10.70 5.63 0.25
CA GLY A 68 -10.63 5.17 1.62
C GLY A 68 -11.12 6.21 2.63
N ILE A 69 -10.82 5.96 3.91
CA ILE A 69 -11.04 6.90 5.00
C ILE A 69 -9.76 7.07 5.80
N TYR A 70 -9.56 8.29 6.30
CA TYR A 70 -8.52 8.62 7.25
C TYR A 70 -9.15 8.82 8.62
N ILE A 71 -8.58 8.16 9.63
CA ILE A 71 -8.94 8.33 11.04
C ILE A 71 -7.68 8.81 11.75
N GLU A 72 -7.76 9.99 12.34
CA GLU A 72 -6.72 10.53 13.20
C GLU A 72 -6.90 9.96 14.61
N ASN A 73 -5.82 9.47 15.21
CA ASN A 73 -5.79 9.21 16.64
C ASN A 73 -5.05 10.38 17.31
N PRO A 74 -5.77 11.26 18.03
CA PRO A 74 -5.22 12.51 18.54
C PRO A 74 -4.15 12.34 19.63
N GLU A 75 -3.98 11.15 20.21
CA GLU A 75 -3.12 10.95 21.38
C GLU A 75 -1.67 10.53 21.06
N GLU A 76 -1.38 9.93 19.89
CA GLU A 76 -0.07 9.28 19.64
C GLU A 76 0.66 9.70 18.33
N SER A 77 0.24 10.77 17.64
CA SER A 77 0.65 11.02 16.23
C SER A 77 0.35 9.81 15.33
N ASP A 78 -0.68 9.07 15.73
CA ASP A 78 -1.11 7.84 15.12
C ASP A 78 -2.08 8.16 13.99
N PHE A 79 -1.87 7.51 12.86
CA PHE A 79 -2.79 7.61 11.74
C PHE A 79 -3.31 6.25 11.35
N ILE A 80 -4.56 6.21 10.92
CA ILE A 80 -5.17 5.03 10.35
C ILE A 80 -5.73 5.40 8.98
N LEU A 81 -5.24 4.72 7.94
CA LEU A 81 -5.78 4.79 6.59
C LEU A 81 -6.47 3.46 6.28
N GLN A 82 -7.75 3.51 5.97
CA GLN A 82 -8.54 2.34 5.61
C GLN A 82 -9.01 2.42 4.17
N TYR A 83 -8.84 1.35 3.40
CA TYR A 83 -9.32 1.29 2.01
C TYR A 83 -9.75 -0.13 1.65
N LYS A 84 -10.57 -0.26 0.62
CA LYS A 84 -11.18 -1.53 0.18
C LYS A 84 -10.64 -1.90 -1.19
N PRO A 85 -9.52 -2.64 -1.29
CA PRO A 85 -8.98 -3.02 -2.59
C PRO A 85 -9.87 -4.02 -3.34
N PHE A 86 -10.70 -4.79 -2.63
CA PHE A 86 -11.66 -5.73 -3.21
C PHE A 86 -13.02 -5.64 -2.51
N PRO A 87 -14.10 -6.11 -3.17
CA PRO A 87 -15.39 -6.26 -2.50
C PRO A 87 -15.26 -7.09 -1.23
N LYS A 88 -15.74 -6.54 -0.11
CA LYS A 88 -15.75 -7.18 1.21
C LYS A 88 -14.35 -7.45 1.80
N SER A 89 -13.30 -6.79 1.32
CA SER A 89 -12.02 -6.69 2.02
C SER A 89 -11.80 -5.26 2.52
N LEU A 90 -11.03 -5.14 3.59
CA LEU A 90 -10.63 -3.89 4.22
C LEU A 90 -9.17 -4.02 4.61
N VAL A 91 -8.33 -3.21 3.99
CA VAL A 91 -6.94 -3.02 4.43
C VAL A 91 -6.91 -1.79 5.32
N THR A 92 -6.30 -1.94 6.48
CA THR A 92 -6.01 -0.86 7.41
C THR A 92 -4.50 -0.69 7.48
N LEU A 93 -3.99 0.47 7.08
CA LEU A 93 -2.61 0.89 7.29
C LEU A 93 -2.57 1.77 8.55
N LYS A 94 -1.77 1.39 9.53
CA LYS A 94 -1.60 2.11 10.80
C LYS A 94 -0.17 2.63 10.88
N GLY A 95 -0.01 3.93 11.12
CA GLY A 95 1.26 4.50 11.53
C GLY A 95 1.23 4.75 13.03
N ALA A 96 2.20 4.20 13.76
CA ALA A 96 2.40 4.44 15.19
C ALA A 96 3.87 4.27 15.54
N ASN A 97 4.41 5.07 16.46
CA ASN A 97 5.82 4.97 16.91
C ASN A 97 6.86 4.95 15.76
N HIS A 98 6.64 5.74 14.71
CA HIS A 98 7.47 5.74 13.47
C HIS A 98 7.49 4.40 12.71
N GLU A 99 6.54 3.51 12.97
CA GLU A 99 6.38 2.24 12.27
C GLU A 99 5.06 2.21 11.49
N LEU A 100 5.12 1.63 10.28
CA LEU A 100 3.92 1.23 9.55
C LEU A 100 3.56 -0.22 9.85
N LYS A 101 2.30 -0.43 10.23
CA LYS A 101 1.68 -1.73 10.40
C LYS A 101 0.48 -1.84 9.47
N TYR A 102 0.10 -3.05 9.13
CA TYR A 102 -1.09 -3.29 8.32
C TYR A 102 -1.97 -4.34 8.99
N GLU A 103 -3.27 -4.23 8.76
CA GLU A 103 -4.26 -5.24 9.09
C GLU A 103 -5.14 -5.47 7.87
N LEU A 104 -5.59 -6.70 7.69
CA LEU A 104 -6.49 -7.08 6.63
C LEU A 104 -7.70 -7.79 7.24
N SER A 105 -8.91 -7.33 6.91
CA SER A 105 -10.17 -7.90 7.43
C SER A 105 -11.25 -7.95 6.34
N GLY A 106 -12.18 -8.91 6.41
CA GLY A 106 -13.09 -9.16 5.29
C GLY A 106 -13.47 -10.62 5.03
N GLN A 107 -14.45 -10.81 4.13
CA GLN A 107 -14.89 -12.13 3.68
C GLN A 107 -13.91 -12.68 2.64
N ASN A 108 -13.61 -13.98 2.68
CA ASN A 108 -12.73 -14.68 1.73
C ASN A 108 -11.23 -14.30 1.77
N ILE A 109 -10.75 -13.50 2.73
CA ILE A 109 -9.30 -13.24 2.87
C ILE A 109 -8.51 -14.51 3.09
N LYS A 110 -9.09 -15.48 3.79
CA LYS A 110 -8.47 -16.80 4.00
C LYS A 110 -8.20 -17.54 2.68
N LYS A 111 -8.88 -17.14 1.58
CA LYS A 111 -8.66 -17.68 0.24
C LYS A 111 -7.53 -16.99 -0.54
N ILE A 112 -6.95 -15.91 0.01
CA ILE A 112 -5.81 -15.20 -0.58
C ILE A 112 -4.53 -15.71 0.08
N ARG A 113 -3.50 -16.01 -0.73
CA ARG A 113 -2.20 -16.42 -0.18
C ARG A 113 -1.59 -15.26 0.60
N LEU A 114 -0.90 -15.56 1.70
CA LEU A 114 -0.19 -14.54 2.48
C LEU A 114 0.71 -13.66 1.60
N TYR A 115 1.48 -14.27 0.69
CA TYR A 115 2.36 -13.54 -0.23
C TYR A 115 1.62 -12.47 -1.05
N ASP A 116 0.45 -12.80 -1.58
CA ASP A 116 -0.35 -11.87 -2.39
C ASP A 116 -0.88 -10.71 -1.55
N ILE A 117 -1.34 -11.01 -0.32
CA ILE A 117 -1.75 -9.99 0.66
C ILE A 117 -0.60 -9.01 0.90
N GLU A 118 0.60 -9.54 1.16
CA GLU A 118 1.75 -8.70 1.47
C GLU A 118 2.16 -7.82 0.28
N ARG A 119 2.09 -8.35 -0.94
CA ARG A 119 2.31 -7.56 -2.16
C ARG A 119 1.27 -6.47 -2.33
N MET A 120 -0.01 -6.76 -2.10
CA MET A 120 -1.07 -5.75 -2.18
C MET A 120 -0.81 -4.59 -1.23
N VAL A 121 -0.41 -4.89 0.02
CA VAL A 121 -0.08 -3.87 1.03
C VAL A 121 1.08 -3.00 0.54
N ILE A 122 2.15 -3.61 0.03
CA ILE A 122 3.30 -2.90 -0.53
C ILE A 122 2.87 -2.01 -1.70
N MET A 123 2.08 -2.54 -2.63
CA MET A 123 1.59 -1.82 -3.79
C MET A 123 0.76 -0.61 -3.41
N CYS A 124 -0.09 -0.73 -2.39
CA CYS A 124 -0.90 0.39 -1.92
C CYS A 124 -0.03 1.45 -1.24
N CYS A 125 0.95 1.06 -0.43
CA CYS A 125 1.94 2.00 0.10
C CYS A 125 2.70 2.71 -1.04
N ASN A 126 3.12 1.99 -2.09
CA ASN A 126 3.75 2.59 -3.27
C ASN A 126 2.82 3.59 -3.96
N HIS A 127 1.54 3.27 -4.08
CA HIS A 127 0.54 4.13 -4.70
C HIS A 127 0.35 5.42 -3.91
N CYS A 128 0.24 5.34 -2.58
CA CYS A 128 0.21 6.51 -1.71
C CYS A 128 1.48 7.35 -1.86
N LEU A 129 2.67 6.75 -1.82
CA LEU A 129 3.94 7.46 -1.95
C LEU A 129 4.10 8.19 -3.29
N ARG A 130 3.63 7.59 -4.38
CA ARG A 130 3.59 8.24 -5.69
C ARG A 130 2.64 9.45 -5.69
N TYR A 131 1.47 9.32 -5.06
CA TYR A 131 0.53 10.42 -4.88
C TYR A 131 1.15 11.57 -4.09
N MET A 132 1.81 11.26 -2.97
CA MET A 132 2.51 12.27 -2.18
C MET A 132 3.51 13.05 -3.04
N LYS A 133 4.33 12.33 -3.82
CA LYS A 133 5.33 12.95 -4.69
C LYS A 133 4.74 13.87 -5.74
N ASP A 134 3.67 13.43 -6.40
CA ASP A 134 3.04 14.17 -7.50
C ASP A 134 2.23 15.38 -7.00
N ILE A 135 1.68 15.36 -5.78
CA ILE A 135 0.75 16.39 -5.29
C ILE A 135 1.35 17.28 -4.20
N PHE A 136 2.05 16.70 -3.22
CA PHE A 136 2.52 17.44 -2.04
C PHE A 136 3.96 17.90 -2.15
N HIS A 137 4.69 17.43 -3.17
CA HIS A 137 6.12 17.70 -3.37
C HIS A 137 6.92 17.60 -2.05
N PRO A 138 6.79 16.49 -1.30
CA PRO A 138 7.42 16.35 0.00
C PRO A 138 8.95 16.37 -0.15
N LYS A 139 9.64 16.43 0.99
CA LYS A 139 11.08 16.19 1.06
C LYS A 139 11.45 14.96 0.23
N ARG A 140 12.65 15.00 -0.36
CA ARG A 140 13.10 13.95 -1.26
C ARG A 140 13.48 12.69 -0.48
N TYR A 141 12.55 11.75 -0.36
CA TYR A 141 12.85 10.41 0.16
C TYR A 141 13.29 9.49 -0.98
N LYS A 142 14.44 8.83 -0.82
CA LYS A 142 14.97 7.87 -1.80
C LYS A 142 13.96 6.78 -2.15
N ILE A 143 13.17 6.33 -1.17
CA ILE A 143 12.15 5.30 -1.38
C ILE A 143 11.11 5.72 -2.41
N ILE A 144 10.69 6.99 -2.42
CA ILE A 144 9.70 7.50 -3.35
C ILE A 144 10.21 7.44 -4.79
N ASP A 145 11.47 7.84 -5.01
CA ASP A 145 12.09 7.79 -6.33
C ASP A 145 12.12 6.34 -6.85
N LEU A 146 12.36 5.34 -5.99
CA LEU A 146 12.35 3.93 -6.39
C LEU A 146 10.98 3.42 -6.84
N MET A 147 9.88 4.12 -6.52
CA MET A 147 8.52 3.68 -6.88
C MET A 147 8.13 4.03 -8.32
N PHE A 148 8.89 4.89 -9.01
CA PHE A 148 8.58 5.31 -10.38
C PHE A 148 9.38 4.52 -11.42
N SER A 149 8.74 4.20 -12.55
CA SER A 149 9.41 3.53 -13.66
C SER A 149 10.50 4.41 -14.26
N GLY A 150 11.54 3.78 -14.83
CA GLY A 150 12.60 4.50 -15.55
C GLY A 150 12.06 5.37 -16.69
N TYR A 151 11.02 4.89 -17.38
CA TYR A 151 10.31 5.66 -18.39
C TYR A 151 9.70 6.96 -17.83
N TYR A 152 9.01 6.88 -16.68
CA TYR A 152 8.40 8.06 -16.05
C TYR A 152 9.46 9.09 -15.66
N LYS A 153 10.56 8.62 -15.05
CA LYS A 153 11.68 9.49 -14.66
C LYS A 153 12.31 10.19 -15.87
N LYS A 154 12.50 9.46 -16.98
CA LYS A 154 13.04 10.02 -18.22
C LYS A 154 12.10 11.05 -18.85
N LYS A 155 10.78 10.86 -18.73
CA LYS A 155 9.77 11.76 -19.31
C LYS A 155 9.58 13.05 -18.49
N TYR A 156 9.80 13.01 -17.18
CA TYR A 156 9.59 14.12 -16.25
C TYR A 156 10.81 14.34 -15.33
N PRO A 157 12.00 14.65 -15.88
CA PRO A 157 13.23 14.78 -15.09
C PRO A 157 13.13 15.86 -14.00
N GLU A 158 12.38 16.94 -14.26
CA GLU A 158 12.17 18.07 -13.35
C GLU A 158 11.50 17.68 -12.02
N LYS A 159 10.81 16.53 -11.97
CA LYS A 159 10.20 16.00 -10.75
C LYS A 159 11.21 15.24 -9.87
N PHE A 160 12.39 14.94 -10.40
CA PHE A 160 13.44 14.12 -9.79
C PHE A 160 14.80 14.84 -9.69
N GLU A 161 14.88 16.11 -10.07
CA GLU A 161 16.01 17.00 -9.79
C GLU A 161 15.84 17.65 -8.41
#